data_AF-A0A932EEB4-F1
#
_entry.id   AF-A0A932EEB4-F1
#
_cell.length_a   1.000
_cell.length_b   1.000
_cell.length_c   1.000
_cell.angle_alpha   90.00
_cell.angle_beta   90.00
_cell.angle_gamma   90.00
#
_symmetry.space_group_name_H-M   'P 1'
#
loop_
_entity.id
_entity.type
_entity.pdbx_description
1 polymer ?
#
loop_
_entity_poly.entity_id
_entity_poly.type
_entity_poly.pdbx_seq_one_letter_code
_entity_poly.pdbx_strand_id
1 'polypeptide(L)'
;MWQKLKNYYHFLQALAAALFFNFPSRKIKVIGVTGTDGKTTTVHMIYEILKAAGQKASMISSVGAIVGSKAYDTGFQRREPGKFKSI
;
A
#
# COMPACT_ATOMS: atom_id res chain seq x y z
N MET A 1 28.51 8.43 13.54
CA MET A 1 28.63 9.47 12.49
C MET A 1 27.98 9.07 11.16
N TRP A 2 28.09 7.81 10.72
CA TRP A 2 27.55 7.31 9.43
C TRP A 2 26.02 7.27 9.29
N GLN A 3 25.30 7.07 10.40
CA GLN A 3 23.83 6.98 10.40
C GLN A 3 23.16 8.29 9.99
N LYS A 4 23.72 9.44 10.41
CA LYS A 4 23.19 10.76 10.05
C LYS A 4 23.27 10.99 8.55
N LEU A 5 24.37 10.58 7.91
CA LEU A 5 24.54 10.71 6.46
C LEU A 5 23.51 9.88 5.68
N LYS A 6 23.24 8.64 6.12
CA LYS A 6 22.19 7.80 5.54
C LYS A 6 20.80 8.44 5.69
N ASN A 7 20.50 9.03 6.85
CA ASN A 7 19.23 9.70 7.08
C ASN A 7 19.04 10.91 6.15
N TYR A 8 20.08 11.72 5.95
CA TYR A 8 20.02 12.84 5.00
C TYR A 8 19.84 12.37 3.56
N TYR A 9 20.53 11.30 3.16
CA TYR A 9 20.34 10.71 1.85
C TYR A 9 18.90 10.22 1.64
N HIS A 10 18.34 9.47 2.59
CA HIS A 10 16.94 9.00 2.50
C HIS A 10 15.95 10.17 2.50
N PHE A 11 16.21 11.23 3.26
CA PHE A 11 15.38 12.43 3.25
C PHE A 11 15.38 13.12 1.89
N LEU A 12 16.56 13.33 1.29
CA LEU A 12 16.69 13.93 -0.04
C LEU A 12 16.01 13.06 -1.11
N GLN A 13 16.18 11.74 -1.04
CA GLN A 13 15.53 10.80 -1.96
C GLN A 13 14.00 10.85 -1.83
N ALA A 14 13.47 10.88 -0.59
CA ALA A 14 12.04 11.00 -0.35
C ALA A 14 11.48 12.35 -0.84
N LEU A 15 12.22 13.44 -0.63
CA LEU A 15 11.83 14.77 -1.09
C LEU A 15 11.82 14.86 -2.61
N ALA A 16 12.85 14.35 -3.28
CA ALA A 16 12.92 14.31 -4.74
C ALA A 16 11.75 13.50 -5.33
N ALA A 17 11.44 12.34 -4.77
CA ALA A 17 10.29 11.54 -5.18
C ALA A 17 8.96 12.27 -4.93
N ALA A 18 8.80 12.90 -3.77
CA ALA A 18 7.59 13.64 -3.43
C ALA A 18 7.35 14.82 -4.40
N LEU A 19 8.40 15.53 -4.79
CA LEU A 19 8.33 16.60 -5.78
C LEU A 19 8.01 16.05 -7.17
N PHE A 20 8.69 14.99 -7.60
CA PHE A 20 8.47 14.36 -8.91
C PHE A 20 7.03 13.85 -9.07
N PHE A 21 6.45 13.26 -8.03
CA PHE A 21 5.05 12.78 -8.03
C PHE A 21 4.03 13.83 -7.56
N ASN A 22 4.45 15.09 -7.36
CA ASN A 22 3.58 16.20 -6.95
C ASN A 22 2.76 15.90 -5.67
N PHE A 23 3.44 15.40 -4.63
CA PHE A 23 2.90 15.11 -3.30
C PHE A 23 1.61 14.26 -3.32
N PRO A 24 1.67 13.00 -3.79
CA PRO A 24 0.47 12.16 -3.95
C PRO A 24 -0.26 11.91 -2.62
N SER A 25 0.46 11.90 -1.51
CA SER A 25 -0.10 11.74 -0.16
C SER A 25 -1.11 12.83 0.22
N ARG A 26 -1.04 14.03 -0.38
CA ARG A 26 -2.02 15.11 -0.14
C ARG A 26 -3.37 14.86 -0.81
N LYS A 27 -3.42 13.96 -1.80
CA LYS A 27 -4.62 13.65 -2.60
C LYS A 27 -5.28 12.34 -2.20
N ILE A 28 -4.70 11.59 -1.26
CA ILE A 28 -5.13 10.24 -0.87
C ILE A 28 -5.32 10.21 0.64
N LYS A 29 -6.46 9.68 1.10
CA LYS A 29 -6.69 9.37 2.51
C LYS A 29 -6.30 7.91 2.77
N VAL A 30 -5.33 7.69 3.65
CA VAL A 30 -4.81 6.36 3.99
C VAL A 30 -5.43 5.89 5.30
N ILE A 31 -6.02 4.69 5.30
CA ILE A 31 -6.56 4.04 6.50
C ILE A 31 -5.69 2.81 6.80
N GLY A 32 -4.97 2.85 7.91
CA GLY A 32 -4.17 1.72 8.39
C GLY A 32 -4.94 0.88 9.40
N VAL A 33 -5.07 -0.43 9.13
CA VAL A 33 -5.66 -1.39 10.07
C VAL A 33 -4.54 -2.21 10.70
N THR A 34 -4.41 -2.13 12.02
CA THR A 34 -3.43 -2.89 12.82
C THR A 34 -4.13 -3.75 13.87
N GLY A 35 -3.48 -4.82 14.30
CA GLY A 35 -4.01 -5.80 15.26
C GLY A 35 -3.42 -7.18 15.04
N THR A 36 -3.54 -8.06 16.03
CA THR A 36 -3.03 -9.44 15.94
C THR A 36 -3.78 -10.22 14.86
N ASP A 37 -5.11 -10.14 14.89
CA ASP A 37 -6.00 -10.86 13.97
C ASP A 37 -7.02 -9.92 13.31
N GLY A 38 -7.67 -10.41 12.24
CA GLY A 38 -8.77 -9.70 11.59
C GLY A 38 -8.40 -8.53 10.66
N LYS A 39 -7.12 -8.17 10.54
CA LYS A 39 -6.65 -7.07 9.66
C LYS A 39 -7.20 -7.18 8.23
N THR A 40 -7.03 -8.34 7.61
CA THR A 40 -7.48 -8.57 6.22
C THR A 40 -8.99 -8.43 6.09
N THR A 41 -9.76 -9.04 7.00
CA THR A 41 -11.22 -8.98 6.99
C THR A 41 -11.70 -7.54 7.17
N THR A 42 -11.11 -6.79 8.11
CA THR A 42 -11.45 -5.40 8.37
C THR A 42 -11.11 -4.50 7.18
N VAL A 43 -9.96 -4.68 6.54
CA VAL A 43 -9.60 -3.96 5.31
C VAL A 43 -10.63 -4.22 4.21
N HIS A 44 -11.06 -5.47 4.05
CA HIS A 44 -12.06 -5.84 3.05
C HIS A 44 -13.44 -5.24 3.34
N MET A 45 -13.87 -5.23 4.61
CA MET A 45 -15.12 -4.59 5.02
C MET A 45 -15.10 -3.08 4.77
N ILE A 46 -14.01 -2.39 5.13
CA ILE A 46 -13.86 -0.95 4.88
C ILE A 46 -13.92 -0.66 3.38
N TYR A 47 -13.24 -1.47 2.57
CA TYR A 47 -13.25 -1.33 1.11
C TYR A 47 -14.66 -1.48 0.52
N GLU A 48 -15.40 -2.51 0.90
CA GLU A 48 -16.77 -2.72 0.40
C GLU A 48 -17.73 -1.62 0.86
N ILE A 49 -17.60 -1.12 2.10
CA ILE A 49 -18.39 0.03 2.59
C ILE A 49 -18.12 1.28 1.75
N LEU A 50 -16.85 1.62 1.51
CA LEU A 50 -16.48 2.79 0.72
C LEU A 50 -16.94 2.66 -0.73
N LYS A 51 -16.81 1.47 -1.31
CA LYS A 51 -17.28 1.17 -2.66
C LYS A 51 -18.80 1.27 -2.77
N ALA A 52 -19.53 0.72 -1.80
CA ALA A 52 -21.00 0.83 -1.71
C ALA A 52 -21.45 2.28 -1.55
N ALA A 53 -20.67 3.11 -0.85
CA ALA A 53 -20.88 4.55 -0.73
C ALA A 53 -20.46 5.36 -2.00
N GLY A 54 -20.13 4.68 -3.10
CA GLY A 54 -19.73 5.31 -4.37
C GLY A 54 -18.35 5.98 -4.35
N GLN A 55 -17.53 5.73 -3.33
CA GLN A 55 -16.20 6.31 -3.21
C GLN A 55 -15.18 5.51 -4.03
N LYS A 56 -14.24 6.22 -4.67
CA LYS A 56 -13.07 5.59 -5.31
C LYS A 56 -12.10 5.13 -4.22
N ALA A 57 -12.21 3.86 -3.83
CA ALA A 57 -11.36 3.23 -2.84
C ALA A 57 -10.39 2.24 -3.49
N SER A 58 -9.29 1.95 -2.79
CA SER A 58 -8.34 0.91 -3.13
C SER A 58 -7.86 0.27 -1.83
N MET A 59 -7.62 -1.02 -1.83
CA MET A 59 -7.22 -1.76 -0.64
C MET A 59 -5.95 -2.55 -0.90
N ILE A 60 -5.13 -2.73 0.14
CA ILE A 60 -3.92 -3.54 0.09
C ILE A 60 -3.93 -4.41 1.34
N SER A 61 -3.81 -5.72 1.16
CA SER A 61 -3.76 -6.70 2.24
C SER A 61 -2.78 -7.83 1.89
N SER A 62 -2.53 -8.72 2.85
CA SER A 62 -1.70 -9.91 2.65
C SER A 62 -2.26 -10.90 1.63
N VAL A 63 -3.56 -10.81 1.31
CA VAL A 63 -4.25 -11.68 0.34
C VAL A 63 -4.27 -11.07 -1.07
N GLY A 64 -3.97 -9.77 -1.19
CA GLY A 64 -3.97 -9.07 -2.47
C GLY A 64 -4.26 -7.59 -2.32
N ALA A 65 -4.19 -6.88 -3.45
CA ALA A 65 -4.48 -5.47 -3.56
C ALA A 65 -5.54 -5.23 -4.64
N ILE A 66 -6.43 -4.28 -4.41
CA ILE A 66 -7.37 -3.81 -5.42
C ILE A 66 -7.09 -2.33 -5.63
N VAL A 67 -6.77 -1.97 -6.87
CA VAL A 67 -6.52 -0.58 -7.28
C VAL A 67 -7.45 -0.24 -8.44
N GLY A 68 -8.40 0.67 -8.17
CA GLY A 68 -9.49 0.96 -9.10
C GLY A 68 -10.33 -0.29 -9.37
N SER A 69 -10.38 -0.70 -10.63
CA SER A 69 -11.16 -1.88 -11.08
C SER A 69 -10.33 -3.16 -11.18
N LYS A 70 -9.03 -3.11 -10.86
CA LYS A 70 -8.08 -4.22 -11.07
C LYS A 70 -7.65 -4.82 -9.75
N ALA A 71 -7.71 -6.15 -9.67
CA ALA A 71 -7.11 -6.93 -8.61
C ALA A 71 -5.65 -7.26 -8.98
N TYR A 72 -4.75 -7.09 -8.02
CA TYR A 72 -3.34 -7.40 -8.10
C TYR A 72 -3.01 -8.40 -6.99
N ASP A 73 -2.32 -9.47 -7.34
CA ASP A 73 -1.69 -10.32 -6.33
C ASP A 73 -0.46 -9.58 -5.79
N THR A 74 -0.41 -9.42 -4.48
CA THR A 74 0.68 -8.72 -3.81
C THR A 74 1.86 -9.67 -3.52
N GLY A 75 1.72 -10.98 -3.78
CA GLY A 75 2.77 -11.97 -3.61
C GLY A 75 3.20 -12.19 -2.15
N PHE A 76 2.51 -11.55 -1.19
CA PHE A 76 2.80 -11.68 0.25
C PHE A 76 2.17 -12.93 0.89
N GLN A 77 1.36 -13.69 0.16
CA GLN A 77 0.96 -15.04 0.58
C GLN A 77 2.16 -15.99 0.54
N ARG A 78 2.98 -15.94 1.60
CA ARG A 78 4.00 -16.97 1.87
C ARG A 78 3.33 -18.25 2.35
N ARG A 79 2.72 -19.02 1.44
CA ARG A 79 2.48 -20.48 1.60
C ARG A 79 2.66 -21.29 0.32
N GLU A 80 2.85 -20.69 -0.85
CA GLU A 80 3.23 -21.41 -2.07
C GLU A 80 4.59 -20.91 -2.62
N PRO A 81 5.61 -21.78 -2.75
CA PRO A 81 6.83 -21.43 -3.45
C PRO A 81 6.59 -21.60 -4.96
N GLY A 82 6.31 -20.51 -5.69
CA GLY A 82 6.14 -20.65 -7.14
C GLY A 82 5.90 -19.36 -7.92
N LYS A 83 6.89 -19.02 -8.75
CA LYS A 83 6.82 -18.12 -9.94
C LYS A 83 6.79 -16.62 -9.67
N PHE A 84 7.96 -16.10 -9.30
CA PHE A 84 8.37 -14.75 -9.71
C PHE A 84 8.41 -14.71 -11.24
N LYS A 85 7.31 -14.27 -11.87
CA LYS A 85 7.29 -14.09 -13.32
C LYS A 85 8.12 -12.84 -13.61
N SER A 86 9.32 -13.05 -14.14
CA SER A 86 10.18 -11.97 -14.63
C SER A 86 9.41 -11.13 -15.64
N ILE A 87 9.20 -9.87 -15.28
CA ILE A 87 9.14 -8.78 -16.26
C ILE A 87 10.55 -8.54 -16.78
#